data_AF-A0A1R1F8L5-F1
#
_entry.id   AF-A0A1R1F8L5-F1
#
_cell.length_a   1.000
_cell.length_b   1.000
_cell.length_c   1.000
_cell.angle_alpha   90.00
_cell.angle_beta   90.00
_cell.angle_gamma   90.00
#
_symmetry.space_group_name_H-M   'P 1'
#
loop_
_entity.id
_entity.type
_entity.pdbx_description
1 polymer ?
#
loop_
_entity_poly.entity_id
_entity_poly.type
_entity_poly.pdbx_seq_one_letter_code
_entity_poly.pdbx_strand_id
1 'polypeptide(L)'
;MIFNPAYGWMGMVSIPYFILIELLGPVMELGVILLFISGIGLQLVDINLCIILVLLLTLYGSLLSASVVMFEIWCSRKAYTSREVTRLLLYACTETFWFRPLNNISRIYGILQAMGLRKAEEKDSRHGLE
;
A
#
# COMPACT_ATOMS: atom_id res chain seq x y z
N MET A 1 24.68 5.57 -0.98
CA MET A 1 23.66 6.57 -1.39
C MET A 1 22.76 6.96 -0.22
N ILE A 2 22.36 6.01 0.63
CA ILE A 2 21.72 6.28 1.93
C ILE A 2 22.67 7.13 2.79
N PHE A 3 22.16 8.24 3.35
CA PHE A 3 22.93 9.17 4.19
C PHE A 3 24.16 9.81 3.51
N ASN A 4 24.13 10.00 2.18
CA ASN A 4 25.19 10.75 1.51
C ASN A 4 24.80 12.24 1.37
N PRO A 5 25.49 13.17 2.08
CA PRO A 5 25.17 14.60 2.02
C PRO A 5 25.38 15.21 0.62
N ALA A 6 26.13 14.54 -0.27
CA ALA A 6 26.30 14.97 -1.66
C ALA A 6 24.99 14.99 -2.49
N TYR A 7 23.94 14.28 -2.04
CA TYR A 7 22.63 14.22 -2.70
C TYR A 7 21.58 15.15 -2.07
N GLY A 8 22.00 16.05 -1.16
CA GLY A 8 21.12 17.02 -0.51
C GLY A 8 19.97 16.38 0.29
N TRP A 9 18.83 17.09 0.39
CA TRP A 9 17.68 16.68 1.21
C TRP A 9 17.07 15.34 0.76
N MET A 10 17.06 15.06 -0.55
CA MET A 10 16.51 13.81 -1.10
C MET A 10 17.31 12.59 -0.64
N GLY A 11 18.64 12.67 -0.60
CA GLY A 11 19.50 11.55 -0.18
C GLY A 11 19.56 11.34 1.34
N MET A 12 19.38 12.42 2.11
CA MET A 12 19.48 12.39 3.57
C MET A 12 18.17 12.05 4.30
N VAL A 13 17.01 12.44 3.75
CA VAL A 13 15.71 12.28 4.45
C VAL A 13 14.76 11.38 3.67
N SER A 14 14.57 11.62 2.36
CA SER A 14 13.61 10.83 1.58
C SER A 14 14.01 9.36 1.44
N ILE A 15 15.30 9.08 1.20
CA ILE A 15 15.78 7.68 1.09
C ILE A 15 15.60 6.87 2.38
N PRO A 16 16.05 7.33 3.58
CA PRO A 16 15.83 6.56 4.80
C PRO A 16 14.34 6.47 5.17
N TYR A 17 13.55 7.51 4.93
CA TYR A 17 12.10 7.45 5.13
C TYR A 17 11.43 6.43 4.21
N PHE A 18 11.81 6.42 2.93
CA PHE A 18 11.33 5.45 1.95
C PHE A 18 11.67 4.03 2.40
N ILE A 19 12.92 3.77 2.78
CA ILE A 19 13.32 2.43 3.26
C ILE A 19 12.52 2.04 4.50
N LEU A 20 12.36 2.93 5.48
CA LEU A 20 11.61 2.62 6.69
C LEU A 20 10.15 2.31 6.37
N ILE A 21 9.44 3.18 5.65
CA ILE A 21 8.01 2.99 5.37
C ILE A 21 7.75 1.84 4.40
N GLU A 22 8.54 1.74 3.33
CA GLU A 22 8.39 0.69 2.33
C GLU A 22 8.67 -0.68 2.95
N LEU A 23 9.73 -0.81 3.78
CA LEU A 23 10.10 -2.05 4.45
C LEU A 23 9.21 -2.37 5.66
N LEU A 24 8.81 -1.38 6.46
CA LEU A 24 7.88 -1.60 7.59
C LEU A 24 6.51 -2.06 7.11
N GLY A 25 6.05 -1.60 5.94
CA GLY A 25 4.73 -1.95 5.41
C GLY A 25 4.48 -3.47 5.45
N PRO A 26 5.28 -4.30 4.75
CA PRO A 26 5.09 -5.74 4.75
C PRO A 26 5.41 -6.42 6.08
N VAL A 27 6.36 -5.89 6.86
CA VAL A 27 6.64 -6.41 8.21
C VAL A 27 5.41 -6.26 9.10
N MET A 28 4.73 -5.12 9.02
CA MET A 28 3.49 -4.87 9.76
C MET A 28 2.36 -5.77 9.26
N GLU A 29 2.21 -5.98 7.95
CA GLU A 29 1.20 -6.92 7.41
C GLU A 29 1.41 -8.35 7.91
N LEU A 30 2.65 -8.85 7.85
CA LEU A 30 3.00 -10.18 8.39
C LEU A 30 2.75 -10.25 9.90
N GLY A 31 3.11 -9.20 10.64
CA GLY A 31 2.84 -9.10 12.07
C GLY A 31 1.35 -9.15 12.40
N VAL A 32 0.52 -8.44 11.64
CA VAL A 32 -0.94 -8.45 11.81
C VAL A 32 -1.52 -9.83 11.51
N ILE A 33 -1.08 -10.50 10.44
CA ILE A 33 -1.54 -11.87 10.12
C ILE A 33 -1.16 -12.85 11.25
N LEU A 34 0.08 -12.79 11.73
CA LEU A 34 0.54 -13.64 12.84
C LEU A 34 -0.22 -13.38 14.13
N LEU A 35 -0.44 -12.12 14.49
CA LEU A 35 -1.24 -11.72 15.66
C LEU A 35 -2.70 -12.17 15.52
N PHE A 36 -3.28 -12.08 14.33
CA PHE A 36 -4.65 -12.52 14.07
C PHE A 36 -4.79 -14.04 14.22
N ILE A 37 -3.87 -14.82 13.64
CA ILE A 37 -3.85 -16.28 13.77
C ILE A 37 -3.63 -16.69 15.24
N SER A 38 -2.66 -16.07 15.91
CA SER A 38 -2.37 -16.34 17.33
C SER A 38 -3.55 -15.96 18.22
N GLY A 39 -4.21 -14.84 17.95
CA GLY A 39 -5.37 -14.36 18.70
C GLY A 39 -6.60 -15.27 18.57
N ILE A 40 -6.82 -15.88 17.40
CA ILE A 40 -7.85 -16.92 17.23
C ILE A 40 -7.50 -18.16 18.04
N GLY A 41 -6.24 -18.62 17.99
CA GLY A 41 -5.79 -19.79 18.74
C GLY A 41 -5.89 -19.63 20.27
N LEU A 42 -5.72 -18.40 20.77
CA LEU A 42 -5.83 -18.07 22.19
C LEU A 42 -7.25 -17.65 22.62
N GLN A 43 -8.23 -17.68 21.72
CA GLN A 43 -9.60 -17.17 21.93
C GLN A 43 -9.67 -15.74 22.49
N LEU A 44 -8.63 -14.94 22.25
CA LEU A 44 -8.56 -13.54 22.67
C LEU A 44 -9.32 -12.61 21.71
N VAL A 45 -9.68 -13.13 20.53
CA VAL A 45 -10.31 -12.38 19.45
C VAL A 45 -11.79 -12.67 19.41
N ASP A 46 -12.60 -11.65 19.69
CA ASP A 46 -14.04 -11.70 19.46
C ASP A 46 -14.34 -11.52 17.97
N ILE A 47 -14.92 -12.54 17.35
CA ILE A 47 -15.21 -12.57 15.91
C ILE A 47 -16.24 -11.48 15.54
N ASN A 48 -17.21 -11.18 16.41
CA ASN A 48 -18.20 -10.13 16.14
C ASN A 48 -17.53 -8.76 16.11
N LEU A 49 -16.65 -8.47 17.07
CA LEU A 49 -15.86 -7.24 17.08
C LEU A 49 -15.00 -7.14 15.81
N CYS A 50 -14.35 -8.22 15.38
CA CYS A 50 -13.58 -8.25 14.14
C CYS A 50 -14.42 -7.88 12.91
N ILE A 51 -15.61 -8.47 12.76
CA ILE A 51 -16.50 -8.17 11.63
C ILE A 51 -16.92 -6.70 11.65
N ILE A 52 -17.30 -6.16 12.82
CA ILE A 52 -17.67 -4.76 12.99
C ILE A 52 -16.49 -3.85 12.63
N LEU A 53 -15.28 -4.16 13.11
CA LEU A 53 -14.07 -3.39 12.81
C LEU A 53 -13.71 -3.43 11.33
N VAL A 54 -13.80 -4.59 10.68
CA VAL A 54 -13.54 -4.73 9.23
C VAL A 54 -14.53 -3.89 8.44
N LEU A 55 -15.82 -3.93 8.78
CA LEU A 55 -16.85 -3.13 8.14
C LEU A 55 -16.58 -1.63 8.35
N LEU A 56 -16.33 -1.21 9.59
CA LEU A 56 -16.06 0.17 9.96
C LEU A 56 -14.83 0.72 9.23
N LEU A 57 -13.72 -0.03 9.22
CA LEU A 57 -12.49 0.36 8.53
C LEU A 57 -12.67 0.44 7.01
N THR A 58 -13.46 -0.46 6.42
CA THR A 58 -13.78 -0.45 4.99
C THR A 58 -14.61 0.79 4.60
N LEU A 59 -15.64 1.12 5.40
CA LEU A 59 -16.40 2.35 5.19
C LEU A 59 -15.52 3.59 5.37
N TYR A 60 -14.72 3.63 6.44
CA TYR A 60 -13.83 4.74 6.73
C TYR A 60 -12.81 4.96 5.60
N GLY A 61 -12.20 3.89 5.09
CA GLY A 61 -11.29 3.96 3.94
C GLY A 61 -11.96 4.48 2.67
N SER A 62 -13.20 4.08 2.42
CA SER A 62 -14.00 4.58 1.30
C SER A 62 -14.33 6.06 1.45
N LEU A 63 -14.70 6.50 2.65
CA LEU A 63 -14.96 7.92 2.96
C LEU A 63 -13.70 8.78 2.79
N LEU A 64 -12.54 8.30 3.23
CA LEU A 64 -11.27 8.99 3.01
C LEU A 64 -10.97 9.14 1.51
N SER A 65 -11.14 8.08 0.72
CA SER A 65 -10.93 8.12 -0.73
C SER A 65 -11.85 9.16 -1.40
N ALA A 66 -13.14 9.14 -1.06
CA ALA A 66 -14.11 10.13 -1.52
C ALA A 66 -13.75 11.56 -1.09
N SER A 67 -13.24 11.74 0.13
CA SER A 67 -12.82 13.04 0.66
C SER A 67 -11.63 13.63 -0.11
N VAL A 68 -10.66 12.80 -0.49
CA VAL A 68 -9.51 13.23 -1.30
C VAL A 68 -9.97 13.73 -2.67
N VAL A 69 -10.86 12.99 -3.34
CA VAL A 69 -11.42 13.42 -4.63
C VAL A 69 -12.23 14.71 -4.50
N MET A 70 -13.02 14.86 -3.45
CA MET A 70 -13.76 16.11 -3.18
C MET A 70 -12.81 17.28 -2.94
N PHE A 71 -11.72 17.06 -2.19
CA PHE A 71 -10.71 18.07 -1.95
C PHE A 71 -9.98 18.48 -3.24
N GLU A 72 -9.70 17.52 -4.12
CA GLU A 72 -9.12 17.78 -5.44
C GLU A 72 -10.05 18.67 -6.28
N ILE A 73 -11.34 18.36 -6.34
CA ILE A 73 -12.32 19.18 -7.06
C ILE A 73 -12.38 20.60 -6.48
N TRP A 74 -12.32 20.73 -5.16
CA TRP A 74 -12.39 22.03 -4.50
C TRP A 74 -11.13 22.88 -4.69
N CYS A 75 -9.95 22.25 -4.68
CA CYS A 75 -8.68 22.94 -4.89
C CYS A 75 -8.39 23.23 -6.37
N SER A 76 -8.98 22.43 -7.28
CA SER A 76 -8.76 22.57 -8.71
C SER A 76 -9.48 23.80 -9.28
N ARG A 77 -8.79 24.55 -10.14
CA ARG A 77 -9.36 25.72 -10.83
C ARG A 77 -10.23 25.36 -12.04
N LYS A 78 -10.40 24.07 -12.34
CA LYS A 78 -11.21 23.57 -13.46
C LYS A 78 -12.66 23.38 -13.03
N ALA A 79 -13.59 23.85 -13.86
CA ALA A 79 -15.01 23.57 -13.68
C ALA A 79 -15.31 22.13 -14.15
N TYR A 80 -15.54 21.22 -13.20
CA TYR A 80 -15.99 19.86 -13.49
C TYR A 80 -17.51 19.82 -13.59
N THR A 81 -18.04 19.03 -14.53
CA THR A 81 -19.49 18.80 -14.64
C THR A 81 -19.94 17.80 -13.58
N SER A 82 -21.16 17.94 -13.03
CA SER A 82 -21.69 17.06 -11.97
C SER A 82 -21.63 15.56 -12.31
N ARG A 83 -21.73 15.21 -13.61
CA ARG A 83 -21.62 13.82 -14.09
C ARG A 83 -20.18 13.26 -14.00
N GLU A 84 -19.18 14.11 -14.16
CA GLU A 84 -17.77 13.74 -14.05
C GLU A 84 -17.39 13.54 -12.59
N VAL A 85 -17.88 14.40 -11.70
CA VAL A 85 -17.72 14.29 -10.25
C VAL A 85 -18.28 12.96 -9.73
N THR A 86 -19.51 12.59 -10.12
CA THR A 86 -20.09 11.31 -9.69
C THR A 86 -19.30 10.10 -10.21
N ARG A 87 -18.78 10.16 -11.45
CA ARG A 87 -17.93 9.09 -11.98
C ARG A 87 -16.62 8.97 -11.20
N LEU A 88 -15.94 10.09 -10.94
CA LEU A 88 -14.71 10.14 -10.14
C LEU A 88 -14.94 9.59 -8.73
N LEU A 89 -16.06 9.94 -8.09
CA LEU A 89 -16.41 9.42 -6.78
C LEU A 89 -16.63 7.90 -6.78
N LEU A 90 -17.35 7.37 -7.79
CA LEU A 90 -17.56 5.94 -7.95
C LEU A 90 -16.23 5.20 -8.18
N TYR A 91 -15.33 5.76 -8.97
CA TYR A 91 -13.99 5.21 -9.16
C TYR A 91 -13.19 5.18 -7.85
N ALA A 92 -13.20 6.27 -7.08
CA ALA A 92 -12.49 6.37 -5.80
C ALA A 92 -13.04 5.43 -4.71
N CYS A 93 -14.36 5.23 -4.67
CA CYS A 93 -14.96 4.24 -3.79
C CYS A 93 -14.52 2.82 -4.17
N THR A 94 -14.52 2.51 -5.47
CA THR A 94 -14.15 1.17 -5.96
C THR A 94 -12.65 0.91 -5.77
N GLU A 95 -11.80 1.94 -5.89
CA GLU A 95 -10.34 1.87 -5.73
C GLU A 95 -9.91 1.17 -4.43
N THR A 96 -10.63 1.42 -3.34
CA THR A 96 -10.33 0.80 -2.03
C THR A 96 -10.36 -0.73 -2.07
N PHE A 97 -11.17 -1.32 -2.95
CA PHE A 97 -11.34 -2.78 -3.04
C PHE A 97 -10.30 -3.48 -3.90
N TRP A 98 -9.83 -2.87 -4.98
CA TRP A 98 -8.90 -3.54 -5.93
C TRP A 98 -7.53 -2.89 -5.99
N PHE A 99 -7.45 -1.56 -5.91
CA PHE A 99 -6.18 -0.85 -6.01
C PHE A 99 -5.34 -1.01 -4.73
N ARG A 100 -5.97 -0.97 -3.55
CA ARG A 100 -5.24 -1.17 -2.28
C ARG A 100 -4.58 -2.57 -2.19
N PRO A 101 -5.28 -3.69 -2.45
CA PRO A 101 -4.64 -5.00 -2.46
C PRO A 101 -3.57 -5.14 -3.54
N LEU A 102 -3.82 -4.60 -4.74
CA LEU A 102 -2.85 -4.66 -5.84
C LEU A 102 -1.56 -3.90 -5.52
N ASN A 103 -1.68 -2.74 -4.88
CA ASN A 103 -0.54 -1.95 -4.40
C ASN A 103 0.22 -2.70 -3.30
N ASN A 104 -0.47 -3.35 -2.37
CA ASN A 104 0.19 -4.16 -1.33
C ASN A 104 0.93 -5.36 -1.94
N ILE A 105 0.32 -6.07 -2.90
CA ILE A 105 0.97 -7.15 -3.65
C ILE A 105 2.23 -6.62 -4.33
N SER A 106 2.13 -5.49 -5.04
CA SER A 106 3.27 -4.88 -5.74
C SER A 106 4.40 -4.49 -4.78
N ARG A 107 4.07 -4.02 -3.58
CA ARG A 107 5.05 -3.72 -2.52
C ARG A 107 5.76 -4.96 -2.00
N ILE A 108 5.01 -6.04 -1.78
CA ILE A 108 5.59 -7.34 -1.40
C ILE A 108 6.53 -7.84 -2.51
N TYR A 109 6.12 -7.75 -3.79
CA TYR A 109 6.97 -8.09 -4.93
C TYR A 109 8.24 -7.23 -4.98
N GLY A 110 8.13 -5.91 -4.75
CA GLY A 110 9.26 -4.99 -4.70
C GLY A 110 10.27 -5.36 -3.61
N ILE A 111 9.79 -5.80 -2.45
CA ILE A 111 10.65 -6.25 -1.35
C ILE A 111 11.27 -7.62 -1.61
N LEU A 112 10.53 -8.57 -2.18
CA LEU A 112 11.08 -9.86 -2.61
C LEU A 112 12.19 -9.67 -3.68
N GLN A 113 12.00 -8.70 -4.58
CA GLN A 113 13.01 -8.33 -5.57
C GLN A 113 14.23 -7.68 -4.92
N ALA A 114 14.03 -6.77 -3.95
CA ALA A 114 15.11 -6.14 -3.20
C ALA A 114 15.91 -7.12 -2.33
N MET A 115 15.26 -8.18 -1.81
CA MET A 115 15.91 -9.24 -1.02
C MET A 115 16.63 -10.30 -1.88
N GLY A 116 16.51 -10.26 -3.22
CA GLY A 116 17.46 -10.93 -4.11
C GLY A 116 16.95 -12.11 -4.96
N LEU A 117 15.64 -12.28 -5.17
CA LEU A 117 15.12 -13.42 -5.94
C LEU A 117 15.35 -13.36 -7.46
N ARG A 118 15.93 -12.28 -8.02
CA ARG A 118 16.29 -12.20 -9.45
C ARG A 118 17.79 -12.19 -9.77
N LYS A 119 18.66 -12.44 -8.79
CA LYS A 119 20.06 -12.79 -9.11
C LYS A 119 20.19 -14.21 -9.66
N ALA A 120 19.16 -15.05 -9.51
CA ALA A 120 19.12 -16.43 -10.01
C ALA A 120 18.65 -16.51 -11.48
N GLU A 121 17.55 -15.84 -11.87
CA GLU A 121 17.03 -15.88 -13.25
C GLU A 121 17.97 -15.22 -14.28
N GLU A 122 18.67 -14.16 -13.88
CA GLU A 122 19.63 -13.48 -14.77
C GLU A 122 20.92 -14.30 -14.97
N LYS A 123 21.18 -15.27 -14.08
CA LYS A 123 22.30 -16.22 -14.20
C LYS A 123 21.91 -17.45 -15.05
N ASP A 124 20.64 -17.85 -15.01
CA ASP A 124 20.11 -18.97 -15.80
C ASP A 124 19.95 -18.61 -17.29
N SER A 125 19.50 -17.38 -17.59
CA SER A 125 19.39 -16.88 -18.97
C SER A 125 20.73 -16.67 -19.70
N ARG A 126 21.85 -16.66 -18.96
CA ARG A 126 23.20 -16.57 -19.55
C ARG A 126 23.86 -17.93 -19.81
N HIS A 127 23.35 -19.00 -19.20
CA HIS A 127 23.90 -20.36 -19.36
C HIS A 127 23.14 -21.21 -20.40
N GLY A 128 21.96 -20.77 -20.84
CA GLY A 128 21.21 -21.37 -21.95
C GLY A 128 21.57 -20.83 -23.34
N LEU A 129 22.58 -19.97 -23.44
CA LEU A 129 23.10 -19.40 -24.70
C LEU A 129 24.58 -19.74 -24.94
N GLU A 130 25.15 -20.68 -24.17
CA GLU A 130 26.47 -21.27 -24.39
C GLU A 130 26.38 -22.61 -25.11
#